data_AF-A0A1F5JVK2-F1
#
_entry.id   AF-A0A1F5JVK2-F1
#
_cell.length_a   1.000
_cell.length_b   1.000
_cell.length_c   1.000
_cell.angle_alpha   90.00
_cell.angle_beta   90.00
_cell.angle_gamma   90.00
#
_symmetry.space_group_name_H-M   'P 1'
#
loop_
_entity.id
_entity.type
_entity.pdbx_description
1 polymer ?
#
loop_
_entity_poly.entity_id
_entity_poly.type
_entity_poly.pdbx_seq_one_letter_code
_entity_poly.pdbx_strand_id
1 'polypeptide(L)'
;MGSLLLILLSVGILWLRSSFGKFSSGAFVNNLGATLTKTAEKNPYPWFKEFLNSVAIPNSVLFGNLVIWGELLSAIAITAGAILMLINPHPAKLVVLILILGLIGGMLLNITFWLGFGYTSPSTDALNLLMAVVQIIGIVVLLKNL
;
A
#
# COMPACT_ATOMS: atom_id res chain seq x y z
N MET A 1 -20.09 -9.72 4.49
CA MET A 1 -18.90 -9.91 3.64
C MET A 1 -18.94 -9.04 2.38
N GLY A 2 -20.03 -9.05 1.58
CA GLY A 2 -20.11 -8.27 0.33
C GLY A 2 -19.74 -6.78 0.44
N SER A 3 -20.28 -6.06 1.43
CA SER A 3 -19.96 -4.63 1.62
C SER A 3 -18.47 -4.37 1.89
N LEU A 4 -17.83 -5.24 2.68
CA LEU A 4 -16.39 -5.16 2.92
C LEU A 4 -15.60 -5.38 1.63
N LEU A 5 -15.98 -6.37 0.81
CA LEU A 5 -15.34 -6.63 -0.48
C LEU A 5 -15.45 -5.44 -1.45
N LEU A 6 -16.58 -4.71 -1.45
CA LEU A 6 -16.73 -3.49 -2.25
C LEU A 6 -15.81 -2.36 -1.78
N ILE A 7 -15.62 -2.22 -0.46
CA ILE A 7 -14.67 -1.27 0.12
C ILE A 7 -13.23 -1.66 -0.25
N LEU A 8 -12.88 -2.94 -0.11
CA LEU A 8 -11.56 -3.46 -0.49
C LEU A 8 -11.31 -3.30 -1.99
N LEU A 9 -12.30 -3.55 -2.84
CA LEU A 9 -12.22 -3.29 -4.28
C LEU A 9 -11.93 -1.81 -4.56
N SER A 10 -12.59 -0.90 -3.86
CA SER A 10 -12.33 0.54 -3.98
C SER A 10 -10.88 0.88 -3.63
N VAL A 11 -10.35 0.30 -2.55
CA VAL A 11 -8.93 0.42 -2.16
C VAL A 11 -8.01 -0.13 -3.26
N GLY A 12 -8.31 -1.31 -3.81
CA GLY A 12 -7.56 -1.93 -4.90
C GLY A 12 -7.49 -1.04 -6.14
N ILE A 13 -8.62 -0.43 -6.53
CA ILE A 13 -8.70 0.51 -7.68
C ILE A 13 -7.86 1.76 -7.44
N LEU A 14 -7.89 2.33 -6.23
CA LEU A 14 -7.04 3.48 -5.87
C LEU A 14 -5.55 3.14 -6.01
N TRP A 15 -5.14 1.96 -5.53
CA TRP A 15 -3.77 1.48 -5.71
C TRP A 15 -3.41 1.24 -7.18
N LEU A 16 -4.31 0.67 -7.99
CA LEU A 16 -4.08 0.48 -9.42
C LEU A 16 -3.81 1.81 -10.13
N ARG A 17 -4.61 2.84 -9.80
CA ARG A 17 -4.40 4.20 -10.33
C ARG A 17 -3.07 4.79 -9.87
N SER A 18 -2.71 4.63 -8.60
CA SER A 18 -1.42 5.07 -8.06
C SER A 18 -0.24 4.40 -8.78
N SER A 19 -0.25 3.07 -8.87
CA SER A 19 0.84 2.30 -9.49
C SER A 19 0.94 2.63 -10.97
N PHE A 20 -0.18 2.73 -11.69
CA PHE A 20 -0.20 3.11 -13.10
C PHE A 20 0.41 4.50 -13.33
N GLY A 21 0.09 5.48 -12.47
CA GLY A 21 0.69 6.81 -12.54
C GLY A 21 2.21 6.78 -12.36
N LYS A 22 2.72 5.94 -11.44
CA LYS A 22 4.16 5.78 -11.23
C LYS A 22 4.85 5.13 -12.42
N PHE A 23 4.27 4.06 -12.99
CA PHE A 23 4.83 3.38 -14.16
C PHE A 23 4.82 4.28 -15.40
N SER A 24 3.69 4.92 -15.68
CA SER A 24 3.55 5.78 -16.86
C SER A 24 4.45 7.02 -16.81
N SER A 25 4.82 7.49 -15.61
CA SER A 25 5.80 8.59 -15.47
C SER A 25 7.22 8.22 -15.90
N GLY A 26 7.60 6.93 -15.83
CA GLY A 26 8.97 6.45 -16.07
C GLY A 26 10.06 6.99 -15.12
N ALA A 27 9.74 7.97 -14.27
CA ALA A 27 10.71 8.73 -13.51
C ALA A 27 10.66 8.45 -11.99
N PHE A 28 9.64 7.73 -11.52
CA PHE A 28 9.42 7.51 -10.09
C PHE A 28 10.65 6.94 -9.36
N VAL A 29 11.23 5.86 -9.89
CA VAL A 29 12.38 5.17 -9.26
C VAL A 29 13.59 6.10 -9.15
N ASN A 30 13.91 6.82 -10.24
CA ASN A 30 15.05 7.73 -10.29
C ASN A 30 14.85 8.96 -9.40
N ASN A 31 13.61 9.42 -9.24
CA ASN A 31 13.27 10.59 -8.44
C ASN A 31 13.00 10.27 -6.96
N LEU A 32 12.96 9.00 -6.56
CA LEU A 32 12.63 8.63 -5.19
C LEU A 32 13.66 9.17 -4.20
N GLY A 33 14.95 9.11 -4.51
CA GLY A 33 16.01 9.60 -3.61
C GLY A 33 15.80 11.06 -3.20
N ALA A 34 15.59 11.94 -4.18
CA ALA A 34 15.30 13.36 -3.93
C ALA A 34 14.00 13.58 -3.13
N THR A 35 12.99 12.73 -3.36
CA THR A 35 11.74 12.76 -2.58
C THR A 35 12.01 12.39 -1.13
N LEU A 36 12.75 11.30 -0.88
CA LEU A 36 13.08 10.83 0.46
C LEU A 36 13.99 11.81 1.22
N THR A 37 14.92 12.50 0.55
CA THR A 37 15.72 13.57 1.16
C THR A 37 14.82 14.69 1.71
N LYS A 38 13.89 15.20 0.88
CA LYS A 38 12.91 16.22 1.31
C LYS A 38 12.03 15.72 2.45
N THR A 39 11.67 14.44 2.42
CA THR A 39 10.92 13.79 3.50
C THR A 39 11.73 13.78 4.80
N ALA A 40 13.01 13.36 4.76
CA ALA A 40 13.85 13.25 5.94
C ALA A 40 14.05 14.61 6.65
N GLU A 41 14.20 15.70 5.90
CA GLU A 41 14.38 17.06 6.43
C GLU A 41 13.23 17.48 7.36
N LYS A 42 11.99 17.16 6.99
CA LYS A 42 10.78 17.65 7.68
C LYS A 42 10.02 16.58 8.47
N ASN A 43 10.47 15.32 8.43
CA ASN A 43 9.77 14.23 9.13
C ASN A 43 9.71 14.51 10.65
N PRO A 44 8.61 14.21 11.36
CA PRO A 44 8.55 14.42 12.80
C PRO A 44 9.23 13.31 13.62
N TYR A 45 9.50 12.14 13.04
CA TYR A 45 9.96 10.95 13.76
C TYR A 45 11.49 10.78 13.65
N PRO A 46 12.28 11.00 14.72
CA PRO A 46 13.75 10.94 14.63
C PRO A 46 14.28 9.59 14.15
N TRP A 47 13.70 8.49 14.62
CA TRP A 47 14.09 7.14 14.21
C TRP A 47 13.79 6.87 12.73
N PHE A 48 12.71 7.43 12.19
CA PHE A 48 12.36 7.26 10.78
C PHE A 48 13.27 8.11 9.90
N LYS A 49 13.65 9.33 10.33
CA LYS A 49 14.71 10.10 9.66
C LYS A 49 16.00 9.32 9.56
N GLU A 50 16.42 8.70 10.67
CA GLU A 50 17.65 7.93 10.70
C GLU A 50 17.58 6.77 9.70
N PHE A 51 16.46 6.04 9.67
CA PHE A 51 16.22 5.02 8.65
C PHE A 51 16.28 5.59 7.22
N LEU A 52 15.66 6.75 6.97
CA LEU A 52 15.71 7.39 5.65
C LEU A 52 17.15 7.73 5.25
N ASN A 53 17.92 8.35 6.14
CA ASN A 53 19.27 8.81 5.87
C ASN A 53 20.29 7.67 5.75
N SER A 54 20.21 6.66 6.62
CA SER A 54 21.18 5.57 6.70
C SER A 54 20.86 4.39 5.77
N VAL A 55 19.59 4.18 5.42
CA VAL A 55 19.16 2.99 4.66
C VAL A 55 18.41 3.36 3.38
N ALA A 56 17.32 4.12 3.47
CA ALA A 56 16.41 4.27 2.33
C ALA A 56 16.96 5.15 1.20
N ILE A 57 17.56 6.30 1.53
CA ILE A 57 18.15 7.24 0.57
C ILE A 57 19.36 6.62 -0.14
N PRO A 58 20.35 6.00 0.55
CA PRO A 58 21.47 5.33 -0.12
C PRO A 58 21.04 4.20 -1.07
N ASN A 59 19.88 3.58 -0.80
CA ASN A 59 19.33 2.48 -1.59
C ASN A 59 18.06 2.90 -2.37
N SER A 60 17.95 4.18 -2.75
CA SER A 60 16.68 4.72 -3.26
C SER A 60 16.15 4.04 -4.52
N VAL A 61 17.03 3.52 -5.38
CA VAL A 61 16.63 2.76 -6.59
C VAL A 61 15.96 1.44 -6.19
N LEU A 62 16.50 0.73 -5.20
CA LEU A 62 15.90 -0.49 -4.68
C LEU A 62 14.53 -0.20 -4.06
N PHE A 63 14.46 0.79 -3.17
CA PHE A 63 13.18 1.18 -2.54
C PHE A 63 12.16 1.70 -3.56
N GLY A 64 12.60 2.36 -4.63
CA GLY A 64 11.75 2.80 -5.73
C GLY A 64 11.09 1.62 -6.44
N ASN A 65 11.87 0.57 -6.71
CA ASN A 65 11.35 -0.67 -7.27
C ASN A 65 10.44 -1.41 -6.29
N LEU A 66 10.81 -1.52 -5.00
CA LEU A 66 9.97 -2.16 -3.99
C LEU A 66 8.62 -1.47 -3.84
N VAL A 67 8.60 -0.13 -3.86
CA VAL A 67 7.37 0.66 -3.81
C VAL A 67 6.54 0.41 -5.06
N ILE A 68 7.08 0.64 -6.26
CA ILE A 68 6.26 0.57 -7.48
C ILE A 68 5.69 -0.84 -7.72
N TRP A 69 6.47 -1.89 -7.46
CA TRP A 69 6.03 -3.27 -7.58
C TRP A 69 5.13 -3.69 -6.42
N GLY A 70 5.44 -3.29 -5.20
CA GLY A 70 4.61 -3.55 -4.03
C GLY A 70 3.21 -2.96 -4.20
N GLU A 71 3.12 -1.72 -4.69
CA GLU A 71 1.84 -1.08 -5.00
C GLU A 71 1.06 -1.88 -6.05
N LEU A 72 1.69 -2.18 -7.19
CA LEU A 72 1.02 -2.88 -8.29
C LEU A 72 0.54 -4.28 -7.89
N LEU A 73 1.40 -5.07 -7.24
CA LEU A 73 1.06 -6.43 -6.83
C LEU A 73 -0.05 -6.43 -5.77
N SER A 74 0.02 -5.52 -4.80
CA SER A 74 -1.05 -5.34 -3.80
C SER A 74 -2.35 -4.92 -4.48
N ALA A 75 -2.28 -3.99 -5.43
CA ALA A 75 -3.44 -3.51 -6.18
C ALA A 75 -4.14 -4.63 -6.96
N ILE A 76 -3.37 -5.45 -7.69
CA ILE A 76 -3.88 -6.58 -8.46
C ILE A 76 -4.49 -7.63 -7.52
N ALA A 77 -3.77 -8.02 -6.47
CA ALA A 77 -4.25 -9.03 -5.52
C ALA A 77 -5.54 -8.60 -4.81
N ILE A 78 -5.62 -7.35 -4.36
CA ILE A 78 -6.83 -6.81 -3.72
C ILE A 78 -7.99 -6.73 -4.73
N THR A 79 -7.75 -6.16 -5.91
CA THR A 79 -8.79 -5.95 -6.93
C THR A 79 -9.34 -7.28 -7.45
N ALA A 80 -8.47 -8.17 -7.93
CA ALA A 80 -8.86 -9.47 -8.46
C ALA A 80 -9.45 -10.37 -7.37
N GLY A 81 -8.84 -10.39 -6.18
CA GLY A 81 -9.34 -11.15 -5.03
C GLY A 81 -10.76 -10.71 -4.64
N ALA A 82 -10.99 -9.40 -4.50
CA ALA A 82 -12.31 -8.88 -4.17
C ALA A 82 -13.36 -9.20 -5.25
N ILE A 83 -13.03 -9.04 -6.54
CA ILE A 83 -13.93 -9.37 -7.65
C ILE A 83 -14.29 -10.87 -7.64
N LEU A 84 -13.30 -11.75 -7.54
CA LEU A 84 -13.52 -13.19 -7.55
C LEU A 84 -14.41 -13.64 -6.38
N MET A 85 -14.23 -13.06 -5.19
CA MET A 85 -15.07 -13.35 -4.02
C MET A 85 -16.47 -12.74 -4.12
N LEU A 86 -16.64 -11.63 -4.84
CA LEU A 86 -17.96 -11.07 -5.12
C LEU A 86 -18.76 -11.93 -6.11
N ILE A 87 -18.08 -12.52 -7.10
CA ILE A 87 -18.70 -13.39 -8.12
C ILE A 87 -18.99 -14.78 -7.55
N ASN A 88 -18.03 -15.37 -6.83
CA ASN A 88 -18.16 -16.69 -6.24
C ASN A 88 -18.06 -16.62 -4.71
N PRO A 89 -19.17 -16.82 -3.98
CA PRO A 89 -19.19 -16.83 -2.51
C PRO A 89 -18.34 -17.94 -1.87
N HIS A 90 -17.97 -18.98 -2.62
CA HIS A 90 -17.13 -20.09 -2.19
C HIS A 90 -15.85 -20.17 -3.05
N PRO A 91 -14.97 -19.17 -2.97
CA PRO A 91 -13.74 -19.12 -3.74
C PRO A 91 -12.77 -20.22 -3.28
N ALA A 92 -11.82 -20.60 -4.14
CA ALA A 92 -10.72 -21.46 -3.71
C ALA A 92 -9.90 -20.78 -2.59
N LYS A 93 -9.41 -21.57 -1.61
CA LYS A 93 -8.59 -21.04 -0.48
C LYS A 93 -7.42 -20.18 -0.95
N LEU A 94 -6.81 -20.53 -2.08
CA LEU A 94 -5.72 -19.78 -2.69
C LEU A 94 -6.12 -18.33 -3.03
N VAL A 95 -7.35 -18.09 -3.51
CA VAL A 95 -7.85 -16.74 -3.81
C VAL A 95 -7.92 -15.90 -2.53
N VAL A 96 -8.41 -16.49 -1.45
CA VAL A 96 -8.51 -15.81 -0.14
C VAL A 96 -7.11 -15.49 0.40
N LEU A 97 -6.17 -16.43 0.29
CA LEU A 97 -4.78 -16.21 0.69
C LEU A 97 -4.10 -15.12 -0.13
N ILE A 98 -4.28 -15.10 -1.46
CA ILE A 98 -3.74 -14.04 -2.33
C ILE A 98 -4.33 -12.67 -1.95
N LEU A 99 -5.64 -12.59 -1.69
CA LEU A 99 -6.28 -11.36 -1.22
C LEU A 99 -5.66 -10.90 0.10
N ILE A 100 -5.51 -11.80 1.09
CA ILE A 100 -4.86 -11.49 2.37
C ILE A 100 -3.44 -10.96 2.17
N LEU A 101 -2.63 -11.60 1.31
CA LEU A 101 -1.27 -11.14 1.00
C LEU A 101 -1.26 -9.74 0.38
N GLY A 102 -2.19 -9.47 -0.55
CA GLY A 102 -2.36 -8.14 -1.12
C GLY A 102 -2.74 -7.08 -0.07
N LEU A 103 -3.64 -7.43 0.86
CA LEU A 103 -4.01 -6.55 1.97
C LEU A 103 -2.84 -6.28 2.91
N ILE A 104 -2.01 -7.29 3.22
CA ILE A 104 -0.80 -7.13 4.04
C ILE A 104 0.19 -6.20 3.33
N GLY A 105 0.45 -6.42 2.04
CA GLY A 105 1.33 -5.56 1.25
C GLY A 105 0.86 -4.11 1.24
N GLY A 106 -0.42 -3.89 0.94
CA GLY A 106 -1.03 -2.57 0.96
C GLY A 106 -1.03 -1.91 2.34
N MET A 107 -1.23 -2.68 3.42
CA MET A 107 -1.18 -2.19 4.80
C MET A 107 0.22 -1.69 5.16
N LEU A 108 1.25 -2.48 4.86
CA LEU A 108 2.65 -2.10 5.12
C LEU A 108 3.05 -0.86 4.32
N LEU A 109 2.60 -0.75 3.07
CA LEU A 109 2.82 0.45 2.25
C LEU A 109 2.14 1.67 2.86
N ASN A 110 0.87 1.57 3.24
CA ASN A 110 0.14 2.67 3.89
C ASN A 110 0.79 3.12 5.20
N ILE A 111 1.21 2.18 6.06
CA ILE A 111 1.92 2.52 7.31
C ILE A 111 3.25 3.24 6.99
N THR A 112 4.00 2.75 6.01
CA THR A 112 5.27 3.36 5.60
C THR A 112 5.04 4.77 5.02
N PHE A 113 4.00 4.95 4.21
CA PHE A 113 3.64 6.24 3.63
C PHE A 113 3.08 7.20 4.66
N TRP A 114 2.38 6.70 5.68
CA TRP A 114 1.94 7.49 6.82
C TRP A 114 3.13 7.99 7.64
N LEU A 115 4.09 7.11 7.95
CA LEU A 115 5.33 7.49 8.63
C LEU A 115 6.15 8.50 7.82
N GLY A 116 6.21 8.31 6.50
CA GLY A 116 6.95 9.16 5.59
C GLY A 116 6.28 10.49 5.30
N PHE A 117 4.97 10.52 5.08
CA PHE A 117 4.26 11.67 4.50
C PHE A 117 3.03 12.11 5.29
N GLY A 118 2.62 11.41 6.34
CA GLY A 118 1.44 11.76 7.14
C GLY A 118 1.47 13.19 7.67
N TYR A 119 2.64 13.68 8.10
CA TYR A 119 2.81 15.04 8.59
C TYR A 119 2.61 16.15 7.54
N THR A 120 2.55 15.80 6.23
CA THR A 120 2.50 16.79 5.15
C THR A 120 1.14 17.45 4.98
N SER A 121 0.05 16.75 5.34
CA SER A 121 -1.29 17.31 5.39
C SER A 121 -2.25 16.41 6.18
N PRO A 122 -3.31 16.95 6.80
CA PRO A 122 -4.35 16.14 7.45
C PRO A 122 -4.99 15.10 6.52
N SER A 123 -5.11 15.42 5.22
CA SER A 123 -5.68 14.50 4.23
C SER A 123 -4.75 13.31 3.96
N THR A 124 -3.43 13.53 3.89
CA THR A 124 -2.43 12.47 3.69
C THR A 124 -2.33 11.57 4.93
N ASP A 125 -2.37 12.17 6.12
CA ASP A 125 -2.45 11.47 7.39
C ASP A 125 -3.67 10.52 7.43
N ALA A 126 -4.87 11.11 7.32
CA ALA A 126 -6.12 10.37 7.43
C ALA A 126 -6.29 9.29 6.36
N LEU A 127 -5.89 9.56 5.11
CA LEU A 127 -6.05 8.61 4.01
C LEU A 127 -5.22 7.33 4.22
N ASN A 128 -3.92 7.46 4.52
CA ASN A 128 -3.06 6.30 4.71
C ASN A 128 -3.51 5.48 5.94
N LEU A 129 -3.87 6.16 7.04
CA LEU A 129 -4.36 5.49 8.23
C LEU A 129 -5.69 4.76 7.97
N LEU A 130 -6.64 5.41 7.30
CA LEU A 130 -7.92 4.80 6.93
C LEU A 130 -7.71 3.56 6.06
N MET A 131 -6.87 3.65 5.03
CA MET A 131 -6.61 2.52 4.14
C MET A 131 -5.93 1.36 4.87
N ALA A 132 -4.95 1.64 5.75
CA ALA A 132 -4.32 0.63 6.59
C ALA A 132 -5.33 -0.07 7.52
N VAL A 133 -6.20 0.69 8.19
CA VAL A 133 -7.24 0.13 9.07
C VAL A 133 -8.24 -0.73 8.29
N VAL A 134 -8.69 -0.27 7.12
CA VAL A 134 -9.57 -1.03 6.24
C VAL A 134 -8.93 -2.36 5.82
N GLN A 135 -7.63 -2.35 5.50
CA GLN A 135 -6.89 -3.56 5.16
C GLN A 135 -6.74 -4.51 6.35
N ILE A 136 -6.46 -3.99 7.56
CA ILE A 136 -6.43 -4.78 8.80
C ILE A 136 -7.78 -5.46 9.06
N ILE A 137 -8.88 -4.71 8.95
CA ILE A 137 -10.23 -5.26 9.09
C ILE A 137 -10.47 -6.37 8.06
N GLY A 138 -10.08 -6.13 6.81
CA GLY A 138 -10.12 -7.12 5.73
C GLY A 138 -9.38 -8.41 6.10
N ILE A 139 -8.12 -8.29 6.54
CA ILE A 139 -7.28 -9.43 6.93
C ILE A 139 -7.94 -10.22 8.07
N VAL A 140 -8.35 -9.56 9.15
CA VAL A 140 -8.97 -10.21 10.32
C VAL A 140 -10.26 -10.94 9.93
N VAL A 141 -11.11 -10.31 9.11
CA VAL A 141 -12.36 -10.91 8.66
C VAL A 141 -12.11 -12.11 7.75
N LEU A 142 -11.17 -12.02 6.81
CA LEU A 142 -10.86 -13.14 5.91
C LEU A 142 -10.23 -14.32 6.65
N LEU A 143 -9.32 -14.08 7.61
CA LEU A 143 -8.71 -15.13 8.42
C LEU A 143 -9.72 -15.90 9.28
N LYS A 144 -10.76 -15.22 9.79
CA LYS A 144 -11.84 -15.88 10.55
C LYS A 144 -12.72 -16.80 9.70
N ASN A 145 -12.69 -16.65 8.38
CA ASN A 145 -13.54 -17.38 7.44
C ASN A 145 -12.73 -18.34 6.54
N LEU A 146 -11.45 -18.60 6.88
CA LEU A 146 -10.52 -19.47 6.13
C LEU A 146 -10.58 -20.93 6.60
#